data_AF-A0A8J6ZDV2-F1
#
_entry.id   AF-A0A8J6ZDV2-F1
#
_cell.length_a   1.000
_cell.length_b   1.000
_cell.length_c   1.000
_cell.angle_alpha   90.00
_cell.angle_beta   90.00
_cell.angle_gamma   90.00
#
_symmetry.space_group_name_H-M   'P 1'
#
loop_
_entity.id
_entity.type
_entity.pdbx_description
1 polymer ?
#
loop_
_entity_poly.entity_id
_entity_poly.type
_entity_poly.pdbx_seq_one_letter_code
_entity_poly.pdbx_strand_id
1 'polypeptide(L)'
;MDKDTALISPLVPKISNTIDEISLKDKELNFKERELALKEQETKAKIELEKRGVWFSSPLLIGLASALFGLIGTGVGAVLQGYSNFNLERQKFESTFQLERQKLEFTLIQKALEVRDRKEAAKQLLFLVDSGIIQSLDSEKIRKLAAKPDQLPKFSDFSRLPATEEEARSLLKQFK
;
A
#
# COMPACT_ATOMS: atom_id res chain seq x y z
N MET A 1 48.13 79.39 -92.31
CA MET A 1 47.74 79.57 -90.89
C MET A 1 46.23 79.58 -90.81
N ASP A 2 45.71 78.93 -89.76
CA ASP A 2 44.30 78.83 -89.35
C ASP A 2 43.42 77.86 -90.17
N LYS A 3 42.59 76.99 -89.59
CA LYS A 3 42.18 76.70 -88.20
C LYS A 3 41.51 75.32 -88.18
N ASP A 4 41.92 74.45 -87.25
CA ASP A 4 41.16 73.25 -86.87
C ASP A 4 39.82 73.65 -86.27
N THR A 5 38.71 73.18 -86.85
CA THR A 5 37.37 73.34 -86.29
C THR A 5 36.82 71.95 -85.95
N ALA A 6 36.99 71.57 -84.68
CA ALA A 6 36.40 70.37 -84.10
C ALA A 6 34.88 70.55 -83.92
N LEU A 7 34.11 69.61 -84.44
CA LEU A 7 32.67 69.46 -84.15
C LEU A 7 32.49 68.64 -82.88
N ILE A 8 31.91 69.26 -81.84
CA ILE A 8 31.46 68.59 -80.62
C ILE A 8 29.93 68.43 -80.73
N SER A 9 29.45 67.19 -80.80
CA SER A 9 28.03 66.85 -80.62
C SER A 9 27.71 66.64 -79.13
N PRO A 10 26.55 67.10 -78.63
CA PRO A 10 26.17 66.93 -77.22
C PRO A 10 25.59 65.53 -76.96
N LEU A 11 26.18 64.83 -75.97
CA LEU A 11 25.64 63.60 -75.39
C LEU A 11 24.53 63.95 -74.37
N VAL A 12 23.30 63.56 -74.66
CA VAL A 12 22.17 63.61 -73.71
C VAL A 12 22.18 62.33 -72.85
N PRO A 13 22.14 62.42 -71.51
CA PRO A 13 22.38 61.27 -70.63
C PRO A 13 21.11 60.46 -70.29
N LYS A 14 21.30 59.14 -70.21
CA LYS A 14 20.33 58.04 -70.05
C LYS A 14 20.01 57.74 -68.57
N ILE A 15 19.52 58.73 -67.81
CA ILE A 15 19.46 58.67 -66.33
C ILE A 15 18.09 58.20 -65.77
N SER A 16 16.98 58.31 -66.51
CA SER A 16 15.65 58.05 -65.90
C SER A 16 15.35 56.58 -65.58
N ASN A 17 15.90 55.62 -66.32
CA ASN A 17 15.54 54.20 -66.15
C ASN A 17 16.16 53.54 -64.91
N THR A 18 17.25 54.11 -64.36
CA THR A 18 17.98 53.50 -63.23
C THR A 18 17.33 53.83 -61.89
N ILE A 19 16.61 54.95 -61.79
CA ILE A 19 15.98 55.42 -60.55
C ILE A 19 14.75 54.57 -60.22
N ASP A 20 13.97 54.18 -61.24
CA ASP A 20 12.78 53.33 -61.04
C ASP A 20 13.15 51.89 -60.65
N GLU A 21 14.26 51.37 -61.18
CA GLU A 21 14.73 50.01 -60.88
C GLU A 21 15.24 49.88 -59.43
N ILE A 22 15.86 50.92 -58.89
CA ILE A 22 16.30 50.97 -57.49
C ILE A 22 15.08 51.01 -56.55
N SER A 23 14.07 51.84 -56.86
CA SER A 23 12.83 51.94 -56.09
C SER A 23 12.03 50.63 -56.05
N LEU A 24 12.05 49.85 -57.13
CA LEU A 24 11.40 48.54 -57.19
C LEU A 24 12.12 47.49 -56.35
N LYS A 25 13.46 47.46 -56.39
CA LYS A 25 14.26 46.56 -55.55
C LYS A 25 14.09 46.82 -54.05
N ASP A 26 14.01 48.08 -53.66
CA ASP A 26 13.80 48.44 -52.25
C ASP A 26 12.43 47.97 -51.74
N LYS A 27 11.40 48.03 -52.59
CA LYS A 27 10.07 47.48 -52.26
C LYS A 27 10.10 45.96 -52.17
N GLU A 28 10.77 45.26 -53.10
CA GLU A 28 10.91 43.81 -53.04
C GLU A 28 11.67 43.33 -51.78
N LEU A 29 12.73 44.04 -51.39
CA LEU A 29 13.47 43.75 -50.16
C LEU A 29 12.60 43.93 -48.92
N ASN A 30 11.84 45.02 -48.84
CA ASN A 30 10.93 45.27 -47.72
C ASN A 30 9.80 44.22 -47.64
N PHE A 31 9.30 43.75 -48.78
CA PHE A 31 8.34 42.64 -48.83
C PHE A 31 8.96 41.33 -48.35
N LYS A 32 10.19 41.01 -48.78
CA LYS A 32 10.90 39.81 -48.32
C LYS A 32 11.20 39.85 -46.83
N GLU A 33 11.62 40.98 -46.29
CA GLU A 33 11.86 41.15 -44.85
C GLU A 33 10.58 40.92 -44.03
N ARG A 34 9.44 41.47 -44.49
CA ARG A 34 8.13 41.24 -43.84
C ARG A 34 7.68 39.79 -43.92
N GLU A 35 7.89 39.13 -45.06
CA GLU A 35 7.56 37.70 -45.21
C GLU A 35 8.43 36.83 -44.29
N LEU A 36 9.72 37.16 -44.16
CA LEU A 36 10.66 36.47 -43.27
C LEU A 36 10.26 36.66 -41.80
N ALA A 37 9.91 37.88 -41.41
CA ALA A 37 9.45 38.18 -40.06
C ALA A 37 8.15 37.42 -39.70
N LEU A 38 7.21 37.33 -40.64
CA LEU A 38 5.98 36.56 -40.47
C LEU A 38 6.26 35.05 -40.35
N LYS A 39 7.14 34.50 -41.20
CA LYS A 39 7.57 33.10 -41.09
C LYS A 39 8.26 32.81 -39.78
N GLU A 40 9.13 33.69 -39.29
CA GLU A 40 9.76 33.54 -37.98
C GLU A 40 8.73 33.53 -36.84
N GLN A 41 7.71 34.40 -36.92
CA GLN A 41 6.63 34.42 -35.94
C GLN A 41 5.79 33.14 -35.96
N GLU A 42 5.41 32.64 -37.14
CA GLU A 42 4.69 31.36 -37.27
C GLU A 42 5.53 30.19 -36.73
N THR A 43 6.83 30.19 -37.02
CA THR A 43 7.73 29.10 -36.59
C THR A 43 7.87 29.11 -35.06
N LYS A 44 8.04 30.28 -34.46
CA LYS A 44 8.07 30.44 -32.99
C LYS A 44 6.76 30.01 -32.34
N ALA A 45 5.61 30.39 -32.90
CA ALA A 45 4.30 29.97 -32.40
C ALA A 45 4.09 28.46 -32.50
N LYS A 46 4.53 27.81 -33.59
CA LYS A 46 4.48 26.35 -33.74
C LYS A 46 5.36 25.63 -32.73
N ILE A 47 6.59 26.10 -32.52
CA ILE A 47 7.51 25.53 -31.52
C ILE A 47 6.92 25.66 -30.11
N GLU A 48 6.27 26.78 -29.79
CA GLU A 48 5.67 26.99 -28.47
C GLU A 48 4.44 26.08 -28.22
N LEU A 49 3.61 25.86 -29.25
CA LEU A 49 2.49 24.92 -29.19
C LEU A 49 2.96 23.47 -29.08
N GLU A 50 3.97 23.06 -29.86
CA GLU A 50 4.56 21.72 -29.76
C GLU A 50 5.20 21.49 -28.40
N LYS A 51 5.91 22.46 -27.83
CA LYS A 51 6.50 22.32 -26.48
C LYS A 51 5.46 22.03 -25.39
N ARG A 52 4.27 22.65 -25.46
CA ARG A 52 3.19 22.38 -24.50
C ARG A 52 2.51 21.03 -24.76
N GLY A 53 2.37 20.63 -26.03
CA GLY A 53 1.78 19.35 -26.42
C GLY A 53 2.67 18.15 -26.12
N VAL A 54 3.97 18.23 -26.39
CA VAL A 54 4.91 17.09 -26.30
C VAL A 54 5.07 16.57 -24.86
N TRP A 55 4.90 17.42 -23.85
CA TRP A 55 5.00 16.99 -22.45
C TRP A 55 3.82 16.11 -22.00
N PHE A 56 2.61 16.35 -22.51
CA PHE A 56 1.41 15.56 -22.19
C PHE A 56 1.03 14.53 -23.25
N SER A 57 1.55 14.64 -24.47
CA SER A 57 1.18 13.76 -25.61
C SER A 57 2.19 12.65 -25.88
N SER A 58 3.36 12.66 -25.22
CA SER A 58 4.36 11.63 -25.42
C SER A 58 3.91 10.32 -24.78
N PRO A 59 3.58 9.27 -25.56
CA PRO A 59 3.11 7.99 -25.02
C PRO A 59 4.15 7.35 -24.08
N LEU A 60 5.42 7.68 -24.28
CA LEU A 60 6.53 7.22 -23.46
C LEU A 60 6.50 7.84 -22.05
N LEU A 61 6.17 9.13 -21.93
CA LEU A 61 6.03 9.80 -20.64
C LEU A 61 4.79 9.33 -19.89
N ILE A 62 3.67 9.14 -20.60
CA ILE A 62 2.45 8.59 -20.01
C ILE A 62 2.70 7.16 -19.50
N GLY A 63 3.40 6.33 -20.27
CA GLY A 63 3.78 4.97 -19.86
C GLY A 63 4.69 4.98 -18.63
N LEU A 64 5.72 5.83 -18.61
CA LEU A 64 6.63 5.96 -17.47
C LEU A 64 5.91 6.46 -16.21
N ALA A 65 5.06 7.47 -16.33
CA ALA A 65 4.25 7.98 -15.23
C ALA A 65 3.30 6.90 -14.70
N SER A 66 2.59 6.19 -15.59
CA SER A 66 1.67 5.11 -15.22
C SER A 66 2.39 3.96 -14.52
N ALA A 67 3.60 3.60 -14.97
CA ALA A 67 4.42 2.59 -14.32
C ALA A 67 4.85 3.02 -12.90
N LEU A 68 5.25 4.29 -12.73
CA LEU A 68 5.56 4.84 -11.40
C LEU A 68 4.36 4.82 -10.47
N PHE A 69 3.19 5.29 -10.95
CA PHE A 69 1.96 5.25 -10.16
C PHE A 69 1.52 3.82 -9.82
N GLY A 70 1.66 2.88 -10.76
CA GLY A 70 1.40 1.46 -10.51
C GLY A 70 2.31 0.87 -9.44
N LEU A 71 3.60 1.22 -9.46
CA LEU A 71 4.57 0.78 -8.47
C LEU A 71 4.29 1.37 -7.09
N ILE A 72 3.95 2.66 -7.01
CA ILE A 72 3.52 3.31 -5.76
C ILE A 72 2.24 2.65 -5.22
N GLY A 73 1.25 2.42 -6.08
CA GLY A 73 0.00 1.77 -5.69
C GLY A 73 0.22 0.36 -5.14
N THR A 74 1.10 -0.41 -5.79
CA THR A 74 1.48 -1.76 -5.33
C THR A 74 2.21 -1.72 -4.00
N GLY A 75 3.15 -0.78 -3.82
CA GLY A 75 3.89 -0.60 -2.58
C GLY A 75 2.97 -0.23 -1.40
N VAL A 76 2.06 0.72 -1.59
CA VAL A 76 1.08 1.12 -0.56
C VAL A 76 0.16 -0.04 -0.20
N GLY A 77 -0.33 -0.79 -1.20
CA GLY A 77 -1.15 -1.98 -0.98
C GLY A 77 -0.44 -3.05 -0.15
N ALA A 78 0.83 -3.34 -0.48
CA ALA A 78 1.63 -4.31 0.26
C ALA A 78 1.85 -3.91 1.73
N VAL A 79 2.08 -2.62 2.01
CA VAL A 79 2.25 -2.11 3.38
C VAL A 79 0.95 -2.20 4.17
N LEU A 80 -0.18 -1.80 3.59
CA LEU A 80 -1.51 -1.93 4.22
C LEU A 80 -1.87 -3.38 4.51
N GLN A 81 -1.60 -4.28 3.56
CA GLN A 81 -1.88 -5.70 3.70
C GLN A 81 -0.95 -6.35 4.73
N GLY A 82 0.32 -5.94 4.77
CA GLY A 82 1.28 -6.33 5.80
C GLY A 82 0.86 -5.88 7.20
N TYR A 83 0.40 -4.64 7.37
CA TYR A 83 -0.06 -4.13 8.66
C TYR A 83 -1.31 -4.86 9.16
N SER A 84 -2.26 -5.13 8.25
CA SER A 84 -3.46 -5.90 8.57
C SER A 84 -3.14 -7.34 8.98
N ASN A 85 -2.26 -8.02 8.23
CA ASN A 85 -1.81 -9.37 8.56
C ASN A 85 -1.05 -9.43 9.89
N PHE A 86 -0.21 -8.45 10.18
CA PHE A 86 0.56 -8.43 11.43
C PHE A 86 -0.33 -8.30 12.67
N ASN A 87 -1.38 -7.48 12.60
CA ASN A 87 -2.35 -7.36 13.69
C ASN A 87 -3.17 -8.63 13.88
N LEU A 88 -3.56 -9.30 12.79
CA LEU A 88 -4.26 -10.58 12.85
C LEU A 88 -3.36 -11.70 13.39
N GLU A 89 -2.09 -11.73 13.00
CA GLU A 89 -1.11 -12.67 13.54
C GLU A 89 -0.86 -12.45 15.02
N ARG A 90 -0.75 -11.19 15.47
CA ARG A 90 -0.65 -10.88 16.91
C ARG A 90 -1.86 -11.36 17.70
N GLN A 91 -3.07 -11.08 17.22
CA GLN A 91 -4.30 -11.54 17.89
C GLN A 91 -4.39 -13.07 17.93
N LYS A 92 -4.02 -13.75 16.84
CA LYS A 92 -3.95 -15.22 16.79
C LYS A 92 -2.89 -15.76 17.75
N PHE A 93 -1.73 -15.12 17.84
CA PHE A 93 -0.66 -15.51 18.75
C PHE A 93 -1.12 -15.39 20.21
N GLU A 94 -1.73 -14.26 20.59
CA GLU A 94 -2.26 -14.06 21.94
C GLU A 94 -3.35 -15.08 22.28
N SER A 95 -4.28 -15.33 21.36
CA SER A 95 -5.35 -16.31 21.56
C SER A 95 -4.81 -17.74 21.68
N THR A 96 -3.85 -18.10 20.83
CA THR A 96 -3.21 -19.43 20.85
C THR A 96 -2.44 -19.62 22.15
N PHE A 97 -1.68 -18.62 22.56
CA PHE A 97 -0.92 -18.65 23.80
C PHE A 97 -1.83 -18.78 25.03
N GLN A 98 -2.96 -18.07 25.06
CA GLN A 98 -3.96 -18.20 26.13
C GLN A 98 -4.58 -19.61 26.15
N LEU A 99 -4.94 -20.16 24.99
CA LEU A 99 -5.49 -21.51 24.88
C LEU A 99 -4.47 -22.58 25.31
N GLU A 100 -3.20 -22.44 24.95
CA GLU A 100 -2.13 -23.35 25.37
C GLU A 100 -1.92 -23.30 26.88
N ARG A 101 -1.92 -22.10 27.47
CA ARG A 101 -1.87 -21.94 28.93
C ARG A 101 -3.04 -22.64 29.61
N GLN A 102 -4.26 -22.41 29.14
CA GLN A 102 -5.46 -23.06 29.70
C GLN A 102 -5.39 -24.59 29.57
N LYS A 103 -4.91 -25.11 28.43
CA LYS A 103 -4.73 -26.55 28.23
C LYS A 103 -3.67 -27.14 29.18
N LEU A 104 -2.57 -26.42 29.40
CA LEU A 104 -1.54 -26.83 30.35
C LEU A 104 -2.10 -26.84 31.78
N GLU A 105 -2.79 -25.77 32.18
CA GLU A 105 -3.46 -25.67 33.49
C GLU A 105 -4.43 -26.84 33.69
N PHE A 106 -5.30 -27.12 32.72
CA PHE A 106 -6.24 -28.24 32.78
C PHE A 106 -5.52 -29.58 32.89
N THR A 107 -4.47 -29.80 32.09
CA THR A 107 -3.68 -31.03 32.12
C THR A 107 -3.03 -31.26 33.48
N LEU A 108 -2.54 -30.19 34.12
CA LEU A 108 -1.93 -30.27 35.45
C LEU A 108 -2.96 -30.53 36.54
N ILE A 109 -4.12 -29.88 36.47
CA ILE A 109 -5.25 -30.16 37.38
C ILE A 109 -5.69 -31.61 37.25
N GLN A 110 -5.82 -32.10 36.02
CA GLN A 110 -6.16 -33.48 35.74
C GLN A 110 -5.14 -34.44 36.36
N LYS A 111 -3.83 -34.20 36.17
CA LYS A 111 -2.78 -35.02 36.78
C LYS A 111 -2.82 -34.99 38.31
N ALA A 112 -3.11 -33.83 38.90
CA ALA A 112 -3.27 -33.72 40.35
C ALA A 112 -4.48 -34.50 40.87
N LEU A 113 -5.56 -34.59 40.08
CA LEU A 113 -6.78 -35.34 40.41
C LEU A 113 -6.70 -36.84 40.07
N GLU A 114 -5.73 -37.27 39.27
CA GLU A 114 -5.51 -38.68 38.91
C GLU A 114 -4.89 -39.48 40.08
N VAL A 115 -4.34 -38.79 41.07
CA VAL A 115 -3.75 -39.40 42.27
C VAL A 115 -4.82 -40.17 43.06
N ARG A 116 -4.49 -41.42 43.41
CA ARG A 116 -5.41 -42.35 44.11
C ARG A 116 -5.83 -41.84 45.50
N ASP A 117 -4.94 -41.15 46.20
CA ASP A 117 -5.23 -40.56 47.51
C ASP A 117 -5.75 -39.12 47.38
N ARG A 118 -6.97 -38.89 47.88
CA ARG A 118 -7.63 -37.58 47.85
C ARG A 118 -6.91 -36.53 48.68
N LYS A 119 -6.27 -36.91 49.78
CA LYS A 119 -5.49 -35.96 50.60
C LYS A 119 -4.26 -35.48 49.86
N GLU A 120 -3.63 -36.38 49.10
CA GLU A 120 -2.47 -36.05 48.29
C GLU A 120 -2.86 -35.24 47.04
N ALA A 121 -3.97 -35.59 46.39
CA ALA A 121 -4.56 -34.78 45.32
C ALA A 121 -4.89 -33.34 45.78
N ALA A 122 -5.45 -33.18 46.98
CA ALA A 122 -5.75 -31.88 47.58
C ALA A 122 -4.48 -31.03 47.77
N LYS A 123 -3.39 -31.62 48.27
CA LYS A 123 -2.10 -30.93 48.42
C LYS A 123 -1.50 -30.53 47.08
N GLN A 124 -1.57 -31.40 46.07
CA GLN A 124 -1.06 -31.09 44.74
C GLN A 124 -1.85 -29.95 44.08
N LEU A 125 -3.18 -29.95 44.21
CA LEU A 125 -4.01 -28.83 43.76
C LEU A 125 -3.69 -27.53 44.51
N LEU A 126 -3.50 -27.62 45.84
CA LEU A 126 -3.13 -26.45 46.64
C LEU A 126 -1.76 -25.89 46.20
N PHE A 127 -0.79 -26.76 45.93
CA PHE A 127 0.51 -26.37 45.38
C PHE A 127 0.39 -25.71 44.00
N LEU A 128 -0.43 -26.24 43.10
CA LEU A 128 -0.66 -25.65 41.77
C LEU A 128 -1.31 -24.25 41.85
N VAL A 129 -2.15 -24.02 42.85
CA VAL A 129 -2.75 -22.71 43.14
C VAL A 129 -1.74 -21.76 43.80
N ASP A 130 -1.00 -22.23 44.80
CA ASP A 130 0.01 -21.45 45.54
C ASP A 130 1.19 -21.03 44.66
N SER A 131 1.59 -21.88 43.73
CA SER A 131 2.63 -21.58 42.75
C SER A 131 2.18 -20.62 41.65
N GLY A 132 0.89 -20.26 41.60
CA GLY A 132 0.34 -19.38 40.58
C GLY A 132 0.31 -19.99 39.18
N ILE A 133 0.38 -21.33 39.08
CA ILE A 133 0.26 -22.04 37.80
C ILE A 133 -1.19 -21.99 37.32
N ILE A 134 -2.16 -22.16 38.24
CA ILE A 134 -3.58 -22.05 37.92
C ILE A 134 -4.02 -20.60 38.18
N GLN A 135 -4.22 -19.84 37.10
CA GLN A 135 -4.69 -18.45 37.16
C GLN A 135 -6.08 -18.28 36.54
N SER A 136 -6.47 -19.20 35.65
CA SER A 136 -7.75 -19.14 34.95
C SER A 136 -8.96 -19.51 35.82
N LEU A 137 -8.74 -20.21 36.94
CA LEU A 137 -9.77 -20.68 37.85
C LEU A 137 -9.73 -19.93 39.18
N ASP A 138 -10.90 -19.85 39.82
CA ASP A 138 -11.09 -19.21 41.12
C ASP A 138 -10.28 -19.92 42.21
N SER A 139 -9.14 -19.32 42.55
CA SER A 139 -8.16 -19.85 43.50
C SER A 139 -8.78 -20.09 44.89
N GLU A 140 -9.74 -19.27 45.31
CA GLU A 140 -10.42 -19.43 46.59
C GLU A 140 -11.32 -20.65 46.62
N LYS A 141 -12.04 -20.91 45.51
CA LYS A 141 -12.89 -22.10 45.41
C LYS A 141 -12.05 -23.38 45.45
N ILE A 142 -10.92 -23.40 44.77
CA ILE A 142 -10.01 -24.56 44.80
C ILE A 142 -9.45 -24.77 46.21
N ARG A 143 -9.06 -23.69 46.93
CA ARG A 143 -8.62 -23.79 48.33
C ARG A 143 -9.71 -24.34 49.25
N LYS A 144 -10.96 -23.88 49.09
CA LYS A 144 -12.12 -24.37 49.87
C LYS A 144 -12.42 -25.84 49.60
N LEU A 145 -12.23 -26.30 48.35
CA LEU A 145 -12.37 -27.71 47.97
C LEU A 145 -11.20 -28.57 48.47
N ALA A 146 -9.96 -28.07 48.39
CA ALA A 146 -8.78 -28.76 48.91
C ALA A 146 -8.83 -28.91 50.45
N ALA A 147 -9.48 -27.97 51.15
CA ALA A 147 -9.73 -28.08 52.59
C ALA A 147 -10.72 -29.21 52.95
N LYS A 148 -11.48 -29.74 51.98
CA LYS A 148 -12.41 -30.86 52.13
C LYS A 148 -12.07 -31.99 51.14
N PRO A 149 -11.00 -32.77 51.39
CA PRO A 149 -10.51 -33.78 50.45
C PRO A 149 -11.58 -34.78 50.00
N ASP A 150 -12.54 -35.09 50.85
CA ASP A 150 -13.63 -36.04 50.57
C ASP A 150 -14.64 -35.55 49.53
N GLN A 151 -14.67 -34.25 49.25
CA GLN A 151 -15.53 -33.62 48.24
C GLN A 151 -14.85 -33.46 46.88
N LEU A 152 -13.57 -33.85 46.76
CA LEU A 152 -12.87 -33.78 45.48
C LEU A 152 -13.46 -34.79 44.48
N PRO A 153 -13.76 -34.34 43.25
CA PRO A 153 -14.25 -35.23 42.22
C PRO A 153 -13.16 -36.26 41.87
N LYS A 154 -13.53 -37.53 41.77
CA LYS A 154 -12.58 -38.57 41.34
C LYS A 154 -12.52 -38.59 39.83
N PHE A 155 -11.32 -38.81 39.29
CA PHE A 155 -11.16 -38.88 37.83
C PHE A 155 -12.02 -40.00 37.20
N SER A 156 -12.27 -41.08 37.94
CA SER A 156 -13.18 -42.18 37.55
C SER A 156 -14.63 -41.74 37.31
N ASP A 157 -15.06 -40.60 37.86
CA ASP A 157 -16.42 -40.08 37.68
C ASP A 157 -16.57 -39.35 36.34
N PHE A 158 -15.49 -38.77 35.79
CA PHE A 158 -15.49 -38.06 34.50
C PHE A 158 -15.43 -38.99 33.28
N SER A 159 -15.02 -40.25 33.46
CA SER A 159 -15.08 -41.26 32.40
C SER A 159 -16.51 -41.72 32.08
N ARG A 160 -17.51 -41.31 32.88
CA ARG A 160 -18.93 -41.45 32.57
C ARG A 160 -19.39 -40.32 31.64
N LEU A 161 -18.74 -40.20 30.48
CA LEU A 161 -19.41 -39.57 29.34
C LEU A 161 -20.49 -40.55 28.85
N PRO A 162 -21.68 -40.06 28.43
CA PRO A 162 -22.68 -40.94 27.85
C PRO A 162 -22.02 -41.69 26.69
N ALA A 163 -21.93 -43.01 26.82
CA ALA A 163 -21.26 -43.84 25.82
C ALA A 163 -22.05 -43.87 24.50
N THR A 164 -23.30 -43.42 24.54
CA THR A 164 -24.26 -43.43 23.43
C THR A 164 -24.95 -42.08 23.27
N GLU A 165 -25.25 -41.72 22.03
CA GLU A 165 -25.94 -40.49 21.66
C GLU A 165 -27.35 -40.38 22.28
N GLU A 166 -27.98 -41.52 22.59
CA GLU A 166 -29.29 -41.57 23.25
C GLU A 166 -29.25 -41.09 24.70
N GLU A 167 -28.22 -41.44 25.47
CA GLU A 167 -28.05 -40.93 26.84
C GLU A 167 -27.78 -39.42 26.85
N ALA A 168 -26.98 -38.91 25.90
CA ALA A 168 -26.74 -37.48 25.74
C ALA A 168 -28.03 -36.69 25.43
N ARG A 169 -28.89 -37.25 24.55
CA ARG A 169 -30.20 -36.67 24.21
C ARG A 169 -31.19 -36.72 25.37
N SER A 170 -31.13 -37.75 26.21
CA SER A 170 -31.96 -37.88 27.42
C SER A 170 -31.58 -36.84 28.48
N LEU A 171 -30.29 -36.65 28.73
CA LEU A 171 -29.80 -35.64 29.68
C LEU A 171 -30.14 -34.21 29.24
N LEU A 172 -30.03 -33.90 27.94
CA LEU A 172 -30.41 -32.58 27.41
C LEU A 172 -31.89 -32.24 27.57
N LYS A 173 -32.78 -33.26 27.59
CA LYS A 173 -34.21 -33.04 27.86
C LYS A 173 -34.51 -32.80 29.33
N GLN A 174 -33.64 -33.22 30.24
CA GLN A 174 -33.82 -33.07 31.69
C GLN A 174 -33.45 -31.66 32.21
N PHE A 175 -32.67 -30.90 31.43
CA PHE A 175 -32.25 -29.53 31.75
C PHE A 175 -33.06 -28.44 31.01
N LYS A 176 -34.14 -28.82 30.30
CA LYS A 176 -35.14 -27.91 29.74
C LYS A 176 -36.39 -27.91 30.60
#